data_AF-A0A7K3QW40-F1
#
_entry.id   AF-A0A7K3QW40-F1
#
_cell.length_a   1.000
_cell.length_b   1.000
_cell.length_c   1.000
_cell.angle_alpha   90.00
_cell.angle_beta   90.00
_cell.angle_gamma   90.00
#
_symmetry.space_group_name_H-M   'P 1'
#
loop_
_entity.id
_entity.type
_entity.pdbx_description
1 polymer ?
#
loop_
_entity_poly.entity_id
_entity_poly.type
_entity_poly.pdbx_seq_one_letter_code
_entity_poly.pdbx_strand_id
1 'polypeptide(L)'
;AGRPALAVAAPLAATVWAYDLGLKRTPAGPAAMATARALDLLLGAATVSGRVRPALPSAALLGTHTLAVTTVSRHETQGGASLTALTALAATGALALGLGRGSSRTQLPPGERQLGAIGHRPLRASLALAYAATAGRPYLHAALNPSSPLTQKAVGGGIRATIPLQAALSARAGAPVSALITAALAPLAARFAKKVSVT
;
A
#
# COMPACT_ATOMS: atom_id res chain seq x y z
N ALA A 1 5.37 -21.52 -14.35
CA ALA A 1 5.65 -20.07 -14.24
C ALA A 1 6.39 -19.62 -15.51
N GLY A 2 5.97 -18.53 -16.16
CA GLY A 2 6.55 -18.08 -17.43
C GLY A 2 7.84 -17.25 -17.28
N ARG A 3 8.53 -17.02 -18.41
CA ARG A 3 9.71 -16.12 -18.52
C ARG A 3 9.54 -14.76 -17.79
N PRO A 4 8.39 -14.06 -17.84
CA PRO A 4 8.24 -12.79 -17.11
C PRO A 4 8.24 -12.95 -15.58
N ALA A 5 7.77 -14.08 -15.03
CA ALA A 5 7.80 -14.31 -13.59
C ALA A 5 9.24 -14.54 -13.09
N LEU A 6 10.03 -15.31 -13.84
CA LEU A 6 11.46 -15.50 -13.54
C LEU A 6 12.24 -14.18 -13.60
N ALA A 7 11.93 -13.32 -14.57
CA ALA A 7 12.56 -12.01 -14.72
C ALA A 7 12.30 -11.05 -13.53
N VAL A 8 11.18 -11.22 -12.81
CA VAL A 8 10.87 -10.44 -11.60
C VAL A 8 11.34 -11.14 -10.32
N ALA A 9 11.34 -12.47 -10.29
CA ALA A 9 11.77 -13.25 -9.14
C ALA A 9 13.25 -13.02 -8.79
N ALA A 10 14.12 -12.94 -9.79
CA ALA A 10 15.55 -12.69 -9.58
C ALA A 10 15.84 -11.34 -8.88
N PRO A 11 15.36 -10.17 -9.37
CA PRO A 11 15.56 -8.91 -8.68
C PRO A 11 14.84 -8.84 -7.33
N LEU A 12 13.69 -9.52 -7.17
CA LEU A 12 13.03 -9.64 -5.87
C LEU A 12 13.93 -10.34 -4.85
N ALA A 13 14.45 -11.53 -5.19
CA ALA A 13 15.32 -12.31 -4.32
C ALA A 13 16.59 -11.51 -3.96
N ALA A 14 17.21 -10.85 -4.93
CA ALA A 14 18.37 -9.99 -4.70
C ALA A 14 18.05 -8.82 -3.74
N THR A 15 16.88 -8.20 -3.90
CA THR A 15 16.44 -7.09 -3.01
C THR A 15 16.19 -7.58 -1.59
N VAL A 16 15.58 -8.75 -1.42
CA VAL A 16 15.35 -9.38 -0.11
C VAL A 16 16.67 -9.69 0.58
N TRP A 17 17.62 -10.31 -0.12
CA TRP A 17 18.97 -10.55 0.42
C TRP A 17 19.69 -9.27 0.78
N ALA A 18 19.70 -8.26 -0.09
CA ALA A 18 20.33 -6.97 0.20
C ALA A 18 19.70 -6.29 1.44
N TYR A 19 18.37 -6.38 1.59
CA TYR A 19 17.65 -5.90 2.75
C TYR A 19 18.11 -6.60 4.04
N ASP A 20 18.13 -7.94 4.03
CA ASP A 20 18.42 -8.73 5.23
C ASP A 20 19.90 -8.74 5.62
N LEU A 21 20.80 -8.73 4.65
CA LEU A 21 22.24 -8.76 4.88
C LEU A 21 22.80 -7.43 5.37
N GLY A 22 22.18 -6.30 5.03
CA GLY A 22 22.73 -5.01 5.46
C GLY A 22 21.78 -3.82 5.39
N LEU A 23 20.97 -3.68 4.33
CA LEU A 23 20.28 -2.42 4.09
C LEU A 23 19.26 -2.07 5.19
N LYS A 24 18.64 -3.06 5.87
CA LYS A 24 17.67 -2.80 6.94
C LYS A 24 18.21 -1.98 8.12
N ARG A 25 19.53 -2.00 8.33
CA ARG A 25 20.18 -1.21 9.40
C ARG A 25 20.58 0.19 8.94
N THR A 26 20.58 0.44 7.63
CA THR A 26 21.01 1.71 7.03
C THR A 26 19.83 2.66 6.74
N PRO A 27 20.10 3.93 6.41
CA PRO A 27 19.07 4.86 5.91
C PRO A 27 18.36 4.38 4.64
N ALA A 28 18.95 3.47 3.86
CA ALA A 28 18.34 2.90 2.65
C ALA A 28 17.31 1.79 2.94
N GLY A 29 17.18 1.33 4.19
CA GLY A 29 16.26 0.26 4.58
C GLY A 29 14.81 0.46 4.10
N PRO A 30 14.19 1.63 4.30
CA PRO A 30 12.84 1.91 3.79
C PRO A 30 12.70 1.77 2.27
N ALA A 31 13.70 2.22 1.49
CA ALA A 31 13.69 2.10 0.04
C ALA A 31 13.83 0.65 -0.43
N ALA A 32 14.70 -0.13 0.23
CA ALA A 32 14.86 -1.56 -0.04
C ALA A 32 13.58 -2.36 0.30
N MET A 33 12.89 -2.03 1.40
CA MET A 33 11.63 -2.69 1.74
C MET A 33 10.50 -2.32 0.78
N ALA A 34 10.40 -1.05 0.39
CA ALA A 34 9.44 -0.57 -0.58
C ALA A 34 9.61 -1.23 -1.96
N THR A 35 10.86 -1.37 -2.41
CA THR A 35 11.18 -2.06 -3.67
C THR A 35 10.87 -3.55 -3.59
N ALA A 36 11.20 -4.23 -2.48
CA ALA A 36 10.82 -5.63 -2.29
C ALA A 36 9.30 -5.82 -2.36
N ARG A 37 8.49 -4.96 -1.71
CA ARG A 37 7.02 -5.05 -1.75
C ARG A 37 6.43 -4.73 -3.12
N ALA A 38 7.01 -3.80 -3.85
CA ALA A 38 6.61 -3.51 -5.22
C ALA A 38 6.90 -4.70 -6.14
N LEU A 39 8.10 -5.29 -6.05
CA LEU A 39 8.50 -6.46 -6.84
C LEU A 39 7.68 -7.71 -6.51
N ASP A 40 7.31 -7.91 -5.25
CA ASP A 40 6.41 -9.00 -4.82
C ASP A 40 5.03 -8.90 -5.50
N LEU A 41 4.44 -7.70 -5.54
CA LEU A 41 3.19 -7.48 -6.29
C LEU A 41 3.38 -7.73 -7.79
N LEU A 42 4.49 -7.27 -8.39
CA LEU A 42 4.77 -7.50 -9.81
C LEU A 42 4.97 -8.99 -10.13
N LEU A 43 5.59 -9.75 -9.21
CA LEU A 43 5.73 -11.19 -9.33
C LEU A 43 4.35 -11.85 -9.29
N GLY A 44 3.47 -11.45 -8.36
CA GLY A 44 2.09 -11.91 -8.32
C GLY A 44 1.30 -11.59 -9.60
N ALA A 45 1.50 -10.40 -10.17
CA ALA A 45 0.88 -10.06 -11.46
C ALA A 45 1.43 -10.92 -12.61
N ALA A 46 2.74 -11.19 -12.63
CA ALA A 46 3.39 -12.03 -13.63
C ALA A 46 2.93 -13.50 -13.54
N THR A 47 2.72 -14.03 -12.34
CA THR A 47 2.27 -15.42 -12.14
C THR A 47 0.81 -15.61 -12.53
N VAL A 48 -0.07 -14.66 -12.19
CA VAL A 48 -1.51 -14.76 -12.49
C VAL A 48 -1.85 -14.40 -13.93
N SER A 49 -1.23 -13.34 -14.48
CA SER A 49 -1.64 -12.76 -15.78
C SER A 49 -0.58 -12.87 -16.88
N GLY A 50 0.65 -13.28 -16.54
CA GLY A 50 1.79 -13.26 -17.47
C GLY A 50 2.26 -11.86 -17.87
N ARG A 51 1.67 -10.78 -17.34
CA ARG A 51 1.94 -9.39 -17.75
C ARG A 51 2.27 -8.52 -16.54
N VAL A 52 3.42 -7.84 -16.61
CA VAL A 52 3.91 -6.96 -15.52
C VAL A 52 3.52 -5.49 -15.75
N ARG A 53 3.55 -5.04 -17.01
CA ARG A 53 3.33 -3.63 -17.37
C ARG A 53 2.02 -3.02 -16.82
N PRO A 54 0.85 -3.70 -16.89
CA PRO A 54 -0.39 -3.14 -16.35
C PRO A 54 -0.38 -2.97 -14.82
N ALA A 55 0.46 -3.75 -14.11
CA ALA A 55 0.57 -3.73 -12.66
C ALA A 55 1.57 -2.69 -12.13
N LEU A 56 2.43 -2.11 -12.99
CA LEU A 56 3.44 -1.11 -12.59
C LEU A 56 2.85 0.06 -11.78
N PRO A 57 1.71 0.68 -12.17
CA PRO A 57 1.14 1.76 -11.36
C PRO A 57 0.69 1.27 -9.98
N SER A 58 0.10 0.07 -9.89
CA SER A 58 -0.33 -0.51 -8.62
C SER A 58 0.86 -0.85 -7.71
N ALA A 59 1.95 -1.37 -8.30
CA ALA A 59 3.20 -1.64 -7.60
C ALA A 59 3.84 -0.35 -7.07
N ALA A 60 3.84 0.72 -7.86
CA ALA A 60 4.36 2.02 -7.43
C ALA A 60 3.55 2.61 -6.27
N LEU A 61 2.22 2.51 -6.32
CA LEU A 61 1.35 2.96 -5.22
C LEU A 61 1.62 2.17 -3.92
N LEU A 62 1.71 0.85 -4.01
CA LEU A 62 2.02 -0.02 -2.86
C LEU A 62 3.42 0.25 -2.30
N GLY A 63 4.41 0.38 -3.19
CA GLY A 63 5.80 0.68 -2.82
C GLY A 63 5.90 2.04 -2.13
N THR A 64 5.23 3.07 -2.65
CA THR A 64 5.21 4.41 -2.02
C THR A 64 4.56 4.38 -0.64
N HIS A 65 3.46 3.65 -0.46
CA HIS A 65 2.86 3.48 0.86
C HIS A 65 3.81 2.79 1.84
N THR A 66 4.47 1.71 1.38
CA THR A 66 5.44 0.96 2.16
C THR A 66 6.60 1.88 2.57
N LEU A 67 7.14 2.66 1.63
CA LEU A 67 8.20 3.62 1.90
C LEU A 67 7.78 4.59 3.01
N ALA A 68 6.60 5.19 2.90
CA ALA A 68 6.08 6.14 3.89
C ALA A 68 5.89 5.52 5.29
N VAL A 69 5.33 4.31 5.38
CA VAL A 69 5.18 3.60 6.66
C VAL A 69 6.53 3.26 7.26
N THR A 70 7.46 2.74 6.45
CA THR A 70 8.76 2.29 6.94
C THR A 70 9.61 3.49 7.35
N THR A 71 9.54 4.64 6.67
CA THR A 71 10.24 5.86 7.10
C THR A 71 9.70 6.42 8.42
N VAL A 72 8.37 6.42 8.62
CA VAL A 72 7.78 6.85 9.90
C VAL A 72 8.16 5.89 11.03
N SER A 73 8.13 4.57 10.78
CA SER A 73 8.49 3.55 11.78
C SER A 73 9.93 3.69 12.30
N ARG A 74 10.88 4.19 11.48
CA ARG A 74 12.25 4.47 11.97
C ARG A 74 12.33 5.50 13.10
N HIS A 75 11.31 6.33 13.26
CA HIS A 75 11.27 7.41 14.24
C HIS A 75 10.30 7.12 15.40
N GLU A 76 9.73 5.91 15.47
CA GLU A 76 8.69 5.56 16.45
C GLU A 76 9.19 5.55 17.91
N THR A 77 10.49 5.28 18.11
CA THR A 77 11.13 5.25 19.43
C THR A 77 11.70 6.61 19.86
N GLN A 78 12.09 7.46 18.91
CA GLN A 78 12.75 8.74 19.19
C GLN A 78 11.74 9.87 19.43
N GLY A 79 10.51 9.74 18.91
CA GLY A 79 9.54 10.84 18.90
C GLY A 79 10.05 12.05 18.10
N GLY A 80 9.32 13.16 18.09
CA GLY A 80 9.84 14.43 17.55
C GLY A 80 9.82 14.62 16.03
N ALA A 81 9.55 13.58 15.22
CA ALA A 81 9.68 13.65 13.76
C ALA A 81 8.42 14.18 13.02
N SER A 82 7.93 15.38 13.37
CA SER A 82 6.72 15.98 12.77
C SER A 82 6.76 16.04 11.24
N LEU A 83 7.92 16.39 10.67
CA LEU A 83 8.11 16.45 9.21
C LEU A 83 7.93 15.08 8.54
N THR A 84 8.38 14.00 9.18
CA THR A 84 8.18 12.64 8.64
C THR A 84 6.70 12.25 8.64
N ALA A 85 5.96 12.57 9.70
CA ALA A 85 4.52 12.33 9.76
C ALA A 85 3.75 13.20 8.75
N LEU A 86 4.17 14.44 8.53
CA LEU A 86 3.57 15.34 7.55
C LEU A 86 3.83 14.86 6.11
N THR A 87 5.06 14.43 5.78
CA THR A 87 5.37 13.86 4.47
C THR A 87 4.60 12.57 4.22
N ALA A 88 4.43 11.71 5.24
CA ALA A 88 3.60 10.50 5.14
C ALA A 88 2.12 10.82 4.97
N LEU A 89 1.61 11.87 5.62
CA LEU A 89 0.24 12.38 5.42
C LEU A 89 0.05 12.88 3.98
N ALA A 90 0.97 13.70 3.48
CA ALA A 90 0.93 14.21 2.11
C ALA A 90 1.00 13.07 1.09
N ALA A 91 1.89 12.09 1.30
CA ALA A 91 1.98 10.89 0.47
C ALA A 91 0.67 10.09 0.50
N THR A 92 0.06 9.92 1.67
CA THR A 92 -1.25 9.24 1.81
C THR A 92 -2.33 9.95 0.98
N GLY A 93 -2.39 11.29 1.02
CA GLY A 93 -3.31 12.07 0.20
C GLY A 93 -3.06 11.90 -1.31
N ALA A 94 -1.80 11.99 -1.74
CA ALA A 94 -1.42 11.78 -3.13
C ALA A 94 -1.77 10.36 -3.62
N LEU A 95 -1.56 9.35 -2.79
CA LEU A 95 -1.91 7.95 -3.08
C LEU A 95 -3.42 7.75 -3.18
N ALA A 96 -4.21 8.34 -2.28
CA ALA A 96 -5.67 8.28 -2.36
C ALA A 96 -6.20 8.88 -3.67
N LEU A 97 -5.64 10.01 -4.11
CA LEU A 97 -5.96 10.62 -5.41
C LEU A 97 -5.51 9.72 -6.58
N GLY A 98 -4.33 9.12 -6.49
CA GLY A 98 -3.80 8.18 -7.49
C GLY A 98 -4.66 6.92 -7.65
N LEU A 99 -5.23 6.40 -6.56
CA LEU A 99 -6.18 5.29 -6.58
C LEU A 99 -7.47 5.63 -7.35
N GLY A 100 -7.97 6.86 -7.20
CA GLY A 100 -9.18 7.34 -7.87
C GLY A 100 -9.02 7.59 -9.38
N ARG A 101 -7.81 7.94 -9.84
CA ARG A 101 -7.52 8.35 -11.23
C ARG A 101 -7.25 7.18 -12.20
N GLY A 102 -7.28 5.93 -11.74
CA GLY A 102 -6.93 4.76 -12.55
C GLY A 102 -8.08 4.18 -13.38
N SER A 103 -8.12 4.46 -14.69
CA SER A 103 -8.93 3.71 -15.65
C SER A 103 -8.40 2.28 -15.80
N SER A 104 -9.25 1.29 -15.54
CA SER A 104 -8.94 -0.10 -15.89
C SER A 104 -8.88 -0.21 -17.42
N ARG A 105 -7.67 -0.42 -17.96
CA ARG A 105 -7.50 -0.90 -19.33
C ARG A 105 -7.74 -2.41 -19.36
N THR A 106 -8.95 -2.83 -19.00
CA THR A 106 -9.42 -4.18 -19.32
C THR A 106 -9.78 -4.18 -20.81
N GLN A 107 -9.37 -5.21 -21.54
CA GLN A 107 -9.68 -5.40 -22.97
C GLN A 107 -11.15 -5.81 -23.19
N LEU A 108 -12.09 -5.05 -22.63
CA LEU A 108 -13.53 -5.21 -22.91
C LEU A 108 -13.89 -4.39 -24.17
N PRO A 109 -14.98 -4.68 -24.88
CA PRO A 109 -15.52 -3.80 -25.92
C PRO A 109 -15.78 -2.38 -25.34
N PRO A 110 -15.71 -1.30 -26.14
CA PRO A 110 -15.89 0.07 -25.64
C PRO A 110 -17.18 0.29 -24.83
N GLY A 111 -18.28 -0.39 -25.20
CA GLY A 111 -19.59 -0.27 -24.54
C GLY A 111 -19.67 -0.90 -23.14
N GLU A 112 -19.14 -2.12 -22.97
CA GLU A 112 -19.14 -2.82 -21.68
C GLU A 112 -18.11 -2.23 -20.69
N ARG A 113 -17.01 -1.66 -21.19
CA ARG A 113 -16.03 -0.91 -20.39
C ARG A 113 -16.69 0.26 -19.65
N GLN A 114 -17.58 0.98 -20.32
CA GLN A 114 -18.18 2.21 -19.79
C GLN A 114 -19.19 1.88 -18.69
N LEU A 115 -20.02 0.85 -18.88
CA LEU A 115 -21.01 0.39 -17.89
C LEU A 115 -20.33 -0.18 -16.63
N GLY A 116 -19.32 -1.04 -16.80
CA GLY A 116 -18.57 -1.60 -15.66
C GLY A 116 -17.71 -0.55 -14.92
N ALA A 117 -17.12 0.40 -15.65
CA ALA A 117 -16.33 1.47 -15.02
C ALA A 117 -17.20 2.41 -14.15
N ILE A 118 -18.43 2.71 -14.58
CA ILE A 118 -19.37 3.54 -13.81
C ILE A 118 -19.79 2.80 -12.53
N GLY A 119 -20.09 1.50 -12.60
CA GLY A 119 -20.50 0.70 -11.44
C GLY A 119 -19.41 0.47 -10.39
N HIS A 120 -18.13 0.38 -10.79
CA HIS A 120 -17.02 0.10 -9.86
C HIS A 120 -16.27 1.36 -9.36
N ARG A 121 -16.53 2.53 -9.95
CA ARG A 121 -16.03 3.83 -9.46
C ARG A 121 -16.41 4.12 -7.99
N PRO A 122 -17.67 3.97 -7.56
CA PRO A 122 -18.03 4.25 -6.16
C PRO A 122 -17.28 3.32 -5.20
N LEU A 123 -17.19 2.02 -5.50
CA LEU A 123 -16.43 1.06 -4.68
C LEU A 123 -14.95 1.47 -4.55
N ARG A 124 -14.30 1.81 -5.67
CA ARG A 124 -12.90 2.26 -5.65
C ARG A 124 -12.71 3.55 -4.85
N ALA A 125 -13.61 4.52 -5.03
CA ALA A 125 -13.58 5.78 -4.30
C ALA A 125 -13.78 5.56 -2.80
N SER A 126 -14.75 4.73 -2.42
CA SER A 126 -15.00 4.36 -1.01
C SER A 126 -13.80 3.66 -0.39
N LEU A 127 -13.14 2.74 -1.10
CA LEU A 127 -11.94 2.05 -0.61
C LEU A 127 -10.72 2.99 -0.50
N ALA A 128 -10.56 3.91 -1.46
CA ALA A 128 -9.51 4.94 -1.41
C ALA A 128 -9.74 5.92 -0.25
N LEU A 129 -11.01 6.28 0.02
CA LEU A 129 -11.39 7.10 1.17
C LEU A 129 -11.15 6.36 2.48
N ALA A 130 -11.50 5.08 2.55
CA ALA A 130 -11.22 4.24 3.72
C ALA A 130 -9.71 4.14 3.99
N TYR A 131 -8.90 3.99 2.95
CA TYR A 131 -7.44 4.05 3.03
C TYR A 131 -6.96 5.38 3.60
N ALA A 132 -7.42 6.50 3.03
CA ALA A 132 -7.04 7.84 3.47
C ALA A 132 -7.44 8.10 4.93
N ALA A 133 -8.64 7.68 5.33
CA ALA A 133 -9.12 7.84 6.70
C ALA A 133 -8.32 6.98 7.70
N THR A 134 -7.95 5.75 7.32
CA THR A 134 -7.23 4.81 8.18
C THR A 134 -5.81 5.28 8.48
N ALA A 135 -5.09 5.79 7.47
CA ALA A 135 -3.73 6.29 7.64
C ALA A 135 -3.66 7.78 8.03
N GLY A 136 -4.52 8.62 7.44
CA GLY A 136 -4.42 10.07 7.53
C GLY A 136 -4.66 10.63 8.93
N ARG A 137 -5.67 10.14 9.66
CA ARG A 137 -5.96 10.63 11.01
C ARG A 137 -4.78 10.40 11.98
N PRO A 138 -4.21 9.18 12.09
CA PRO A 138 -3.02 8.96 12.90
C PRO A 138 -1.80 9.79 12.48
N TYR A 139 -1.52 9.93 11.18
CA TYR A 139 -0.40 10.77 10.71
C TYR A 139 -0.62 12.26 11.02
N LEU A 140 -1.84 12.77 10.88
CA LEU A 140 -2.17 14.15 11.25
C LEU A 140 -1.95 14.39 12.75
N HIS A 141 -2.39 13.47 13.61
CA HIS A 141 -2.14 13.58 15.05
C HIS A 141 -0.65 13.60 15.38
N ALA A 142 0.15 12.72 14.76
CA ALA A 142 1.59 12.67 14.99
C ALA A 142 2.33 13.90 14.42
N ALA A 143 1.84 14.48 13.30
CA ALA A 143 2.41 15.69 12.73
C ALA A 143 2.14 16.92 13.63
N LEU A 144 0.92 17.05 14.15
CA LEU A 144 0.53 18.17 15.03
C LEU A 144 1.07 18.03 16.45
N ASN A 145 1.24 16.79 16.94
CA ASN A 145 1.65 16.49 18.31
C ASN A 145 2.78 15.45 18.29
N PRO A 146 4.02 15.86 17.98
CA PRO A 146 5.13 14.94 17.83
C PRO A 146 5.51 14.30 19.18
N SER A 147 5.19 13.02 19.34
CA SER A 147 5.52 12.21 20.52
C SER A 147 5.66 10.74 20.12
N SER A 148 6.43 9.95 20.88
CA SER A 148 6.62 8.52 20.58
C SER A 148 5.30 7.73 20.55
N PRO A 149 4.36 7.87 21.51
CA PRO A 149 3.09 7.14 21.48
C PRO A 149 2.20 7.47 20.28
N LEU A 150 2.20 8.73 19.83
CA LEU A 150 1.43 9.13 18.65
C LEU A 150 2.10 8.66 17.36
N THR A 151 3.43 8.61 17.31
CA THR A 151 4.18 8.05 16.18
C THR A 151 3.93 6.54 16.06
N GLN A 152 3.94 5.79 17.17
CA GLN A 152 3.57 4.37 17.18
C GLN A 152 2.12 4.15 16.69
N LYS A 153 1.17 4.98 17.13
CA LYS A 153 -0.21 4.95 16.61
C LYS A 153 -0.27 5.27 15.11
N ALA A 154 0.58 6.17 14.63
CA ALA A 154 0.69 6.51 13.22
C ALA A 154 1.21 5.33 12.39
N VAL A 155 2.26 4.64 12.85
CA VAL A 155 2.77 3.41 12.26
C VAL A 155 1.69 2.33 12.24
N GLY A 156 1.04 2.07 13.38
CA GLY A 156 -0.06 1.10 13.47
C GLY A 156 -1.23 1.45 12.54
N GLY A 157 -1.55 2.74 12.39
CA GLY A 157 -2.54 3.23 11.43
C GLY A 157 -2.14 2.98 9.98
N GLY A 158 -0.89 3.29 9.63
CA GLY A 158 -0.32 3.00 8.31
C GLY A 158 -0.32 1.51 7.98
N ILE A 159 0.08 0.64 8.91
CA ILE A 159 0.03 -0.82 8.75
C ILE A 159 -1.41 -1.29 8.47
N ARG A 160 -2.39 -0.83 9.27
CA ARG A 160 -3.80 -1.17 9.05
C ARG A 160 -4.34 -0.65 7.72
N ALA A 161 -3.83 0.49 7.24
CA ALA A 161 -4.22 1.06 5.95
C ALA A 161 -3.79 0.21 4.75
N THR A 162 -2.86 -0.74 4.92
CA THR A 162 -2.50 -1.67 3.84
C THR A 162 -3.70 -2.50 3.36
N ILE A 163 -4.64 -2.86 4.25
CA ILE A 163 -5.84 -3.64 3.89
C ILE A 163 -6.75 -2.86 2.91
N PRO A 164 -7.27 -1.66 3.25
CA PRO A 164 -8.07 -0.89 2.32
C PRO A 164 -7.29 -0.46 1.07
N LEU A 165 -5.96 -0.27 1.15
CA LEU A 165 -5.11 -0.02 -0.02
C LEU A 165 -5.14 -1.21 -0.99
N GLN A 166 -4.89 -2.43 -0.51
CA GLN A 166 -4.93 -3.64 -1.34
C GLN A 166 -6.33 -3.91 -1.91
N ALA A 167 -7.38 -3.65 -1.13
CA ALA A 167 -8.75 -3.70 -1.62
C ALA A 167 -8.98 -2.71 -2.76
N ALA A 168 -8.53 -1.45 -2.61
CA ALA A 168 -8.65 -0.43 -3.66
C ALA A 168 -7.85 -0.81 -4.92
N LEU A 169 -6.65 -1.36 -4.77
CA LEU A 169 -5.83 -1.86 -5.89
C LEU A 169 -6.47 -3.06 -6.60
N SER A 170 -7.12 -3.96 -5.85
CA SER A 170 -7.88 -5.09 -6.41
C SER A 170 -9.09 -4.62 -7.19
N ALA A 171 -9.84 -3.66 -6.63
CA ALA A 171 -10.96 -3.03 -7.32
C ALA A 171 -10.47 -2.33 -8.60
N ARG A 172 -9.32 -1.62 -8.54
CA ARG A 172 -8.65 -0.97 -9.69
C ARG A 172 -8.21 -1.97 -10.76
N ALA A 173 -7.81 -3.17 -10.38
CA ALA A 173 -7.49 -4.27 -11.29
C ALA A 173 -8.73 -4.91 -11.96
N GLY A 174 -9.94 -4.52 -11.55
CA GLY A 174 -11.20 -5.09 -12.06
C GLY A 174 -11.67 -6.33 -11.30
N ALA A 175 -11.16 -6.57 -10.09
CA ALA A 175 -11.55 -7.69 -9.23
C ALA A 175 -12.37 -7.20 -8.01
N PRO A 176 -13.65 -6.82 -8.18
CA PRO A 176 -14.47 -6.25 -7.11
C PRO A 176 -14.76 -7.25 -5.98
N VAL A 177 -14.92 -8.55 -6.29
CA VAL A 177 -15.12 -9.59 -5.27
C VAL A 177 -13.90 -9.70 -4.37
N SER A 178 -12.69 -9.83 -4.95
CA SER A 178 -11.43 -9.84 -4.20
C SER A 178 -11.26 -8.57 -3.38
N ALA A 179 -11.66 -7.41 -3.92
CA ALA A 179 -11.64 -6.14 -3.20
C ALA A 179 -12.55 -6.14 -1.96
N LEU A 180 -13.78 -6.64 -2.08
CA LEU A 180 -14.73 -6.72 -0.97
C LEU A 180 -14.27 -7.72 0.10
N ILE A 181 -13.78 -8.89 -0.33
CA ILE A 181 -13.20 -9.90 0.59
C ILE A 181 -12.03 -9.29 1.36
N THR A 182 -11.11 -8.61 0.66
CA THR A 182 -9.97 -7.94 1.29
C THR A 182 -10.44 -6.84 2.25
N ALA A 183 -11.41 -6.02 1.85
CA ALA A 183 -11.95 -4.95 2.69
C ALA A 183 -12.61 -5.48 3.98
N ALA A 184 -13.28 -6.63 3.91
CA ALA A 184 -13.90 -7.28 5.08
C ALA A 184 -12.87 -7.70 6.15
N LEU A 185 -11.59 -7.83 5.80
CA LEU A 185 -10.52 -8.12 6.77
C LEU A 185 -10.16 -6.90 7.64
N ALA A 186 -10.47 -5.68 7.20
CA ALA A 186 -10.12 -4.46 7.93
C ALA A 186 -10.76 -4.36 9.33
N PRO A 187 -12.09 -4.55 9.52
CA PRO A 187 -12.70 -4.55 10.85
C PRO A 187 -12.17 -5.68 11.73
N LEU A 188 -11.85 -6.84 11.14
CA LEU A 188 -11.28 -7.97 11.87
C LEU A 188 -9.88 -7.65 12.41
N ALA A 189 -9.02 -7.06 11.57
CA ALA A 189 -7.71 -6.58 11.99
C ALA A 189 -7.81 -5.51 13.09
N ALA A 190 -8.76 -4.58 12.98
CA ALA A 190 -9.00 -3.57 14.01
C ALA A 190 -9.48 -4.17 15.34
N ARG A 191 -10.26 -5.26 15.31
CA ARG A 191 -10.73 -5.97 16.51
C ARG A 191 -9.60 -6.75 17.18
N PHE A 192 -8.73 -7.41 16.41
CA PHE A 192 -7.61 -8.18 16.96
C PHE A 192 -6.46 -7.31 17.47
N ALA A 193 -6.21 -6.16 16.83
CA ALA A 193 -5.20 -5.20 17.30
C ALA A 193 -5.50 -4.61 18.69
N LYS A 194 -6.72 -4.77 19.22
CA LYS A 194 -7.08 -4.40 20.60
C LYS A 194 -6.72 -5.46 21.63
N LYS A 195 -6.45 -6.71 21.20
CA LYS A 195 -6.21 -7.87 22.08
C LYS A 195 -4.75 -8.25 22.20
N VAL A 196 -3.92 -7.84 21.25
CA VAL A 196 -2.47 -8.07 21.26
C VAL A 196 -1.82 -6.71 21.11
N SER A 197 -0.95 -6.34 22.05
CA SER A 197 -0.14 -5.13 21.94
C SER A 197 0.72 -5.24 20.68
N VAL A 198 0.28 -4.58 19.62
CA VAL A 198 1.12 -4.32 18.46
C VAL A 198 1.89 -3.05 18.78
N THR A 199 2.95 -3.23 19.58
CA THR A 199 4.05 -2.28 19.76
C THR A 199 5.26 -2.87 19.08
#